data_AF-A0A094A0W4-F1
#
_entry.id   AF-A0A094A0W4-F1
#
_cell.length_a   1.000
_cell.length_b   1.000
_cell.length_c   1.000
_cell.angle_alpha   90.00
_cell.angle_beta   90.00
_cell.angle_gamma   90.00
#
_symmetry.space_group_name_H-M   'P 1'
#
loop_
_entity.id
_entity.type
_entity.pdbx_description
1 polymer ?
#
loop_
_entity_poly.entity_id
_entity_poly.type
_entity_poly.pdbx_seq_one_letter_code
_entity_poly.pdbx_strand_id
1 'polypeptide(L)'
;MSTQDSTSIPLSTGHVHAPYKLLELPPDLLALLESDAPPTLHLTPGTGTPHAILTTPAGTYRLQQKNTSNPLMLLRPSISSEIGGDGSDGADTGMARASVCVVARIEDTLELLPCDPATDAAPMKAKAGKWHEKFAASRNKK
;
A
#
# COMPACT_ATOMS: atom_id res chain seq x y z
N MET A 1 -5.83 23.32 40.48
CA MET A 1 -4.72 23.26 39.50
C MET A 1 -4.88 21.95 38.74
N SER A 2 -5.01 22.00 37.41
CA SER A 2 -5.32 20.82 36.60
C SER A 2 -4.02 20.27 36.01
N THR A 3 -3.61 19.07 36.42
CA THR A 3 -2.49 18.33 35.85
C THR A 3 -2.98 17.64 34.56
N GLN A 4 -2.92 18.34 33.44
CA GLN A 4 -3.02 17.66 32.15
C GLN A 4 -1.68 16.97 31.89
N ASP A 5 -1.60 15.69 32.22
CA ASP A 5 -0.56 14.80 31.69
C ASP A 5 -0.78 14.68 30.18
N SER A 6 -0.06 15.50 29.41
CA SER A 6 -0.05 15.45 27.96
C SER A 6 0.63 14.14 27.52
N THR A 7 -0.15 13.07 27.44
CA THR A 7 0.28 11.75 26.99
C THR A 7 0.44 11.77 25.46
N SER A 8 1.39 12.55 24.95
CA SER A 8 1.72 12.59 23.53
C SER A 8 2.55 11.38 23.14
N ILE A 9 2.37 10.84 21.94
CA ILE A 9 3.26 9.79 21.42
C ILE A 9 4.19 10.48 20.40
N PRO A 10 5.51 10.47 20.62
CA PRO A 10 6.44 11.04 19.65
C PRO A 10 6.30 10.38 18.27
N LEU A 11 6.16 11.20 17.24
CA LEU A 11 6.10 10.78 15.84
C LEU A 11 7.37 11.21 15.12
N SER A 12 8.06 10.25 14.51
CA SER A 12 9.24 10.48 13.68
C SER A 12 8.97 10.05 12.24
N THR A 13 9.74 10.56 11.28
CA THR A 13 9.68 10.14 9.88
C THR A 13 11.00 9.48 9.49
N GLY A 14 10.94 8.24 8.99
CA GLY A 14 12.12 7.54 8.50
C GLY A 14 12.69 8.23 7.26
N HIS A 15 14.02 8.34 7.18
CA HIS A 15 14.71 8.97 6.04
C HIS A 15 14.70 8.08 4.79
N VAL A 16 14.59 6.76 4.96
CA VAL A 16 14.50 5.79 3.87
C VAL A 16 13.11 5.18 3.88
N HIS A 17 12.33 5.50 2.84
CA HIS A 17 11.05 4.85 2.60
C HIS A 17 11.30 3.52 1.88
N ALA A 18 11.02 2.42 2.57
CA ALA A 18 11.04 1.10 1.93
C ALA A 18 9.87 0.99 0.93
N PRO A 19 10.02 0.21 -0.16
CA PRO A 19 9.02 0.11 -1.23
C PRO A 19 7.83 -0.77 -0.81
N TYR A 20 7.15 -0.38 0.26
CA TYR A 20 5.94 -1.05 0.73
C TYR A 20 4.76 -0.74 -0.20
N LYS A 21 3.94 -1.75 -0.46
CA LYS A 21 2.65 -1.65 -1.12
C LYS A 21 1.61 -2.37 -0.28
N LEU A 22 0.38 -1.86 -0.29
CA LEU A 22 -0.74 -2.50 0.39
C LEU A 22 -1.50 -3.35 -0.61
N LEU A 23 -1.70 -4.63 -0.28
CA LEU A 23 -2.47 -5.58 -1.06
C LEU A 23 -3.72 -5.96 -0.28
N GLU A 24 -4.89 -5.80 -0.90
CA GLU A 24 -6.16 -6.23 -0.33
C GLU A 24 -6.31 -7.75 -0.49
N LEU A 25 -6.56 -8.44 0.62
CA LEU A 25 -6.64 -9.90 0.66
C LEU A 25 -8.10 -10.35 0.70
N PRO A 26 -8.58 -11.11 -0.31
CA PRO A 26 -9.85 -11.81 -0.23
C PRO A 26 -9.90 -12.77 0.96
N PRO A 27 -11.08 -13.04 1.56
CA PRO A 27 -11.20 -13.91 2.73
C PRO A 27 -10.57 -15.30 2.54
N ASP A 28 -10.77 -15.90 1.37
CA ASP A 28 -10.22 -17.23 1.05
C ASP A 28 -8.68 -17.23 1.03
N LEU A 29 -8.09 -16.14 0.52
CA LEU A 29 -6.64 -15.97 0.46
C LEU A 29 -6.06 -15.68 1.85
N LEU A 30 -6.76 -14.89 2.66
CA LEU A 30 -6.39 -14.64 4.05
C LEU A 30 -6.38 -15.95 4.85
N ALA A 31 -7.45 -16.75 4.75
CA ALA A 31 -7.54 -18.05 5.41
C ALA A 31 -6.42 -19.01 4.95
N LEU A 32 -6.05 -18.96 3.68
CA LEU A 32 -4.94 -19.75 3.14
C LEU A 32 -3.58 -19.32 3.73
N LEU A 33 -3.34 -18.01 3.86
CA LEU A 33 -2.12 -17.45 4.44
C LEU A 33 -2.01 -17.65 5.95
N GLU A 34 -3.14 -17.72 6.66
CA GLU A 34 -3.21 -17.97 8.10
C GLU A 34 -3.28 -19.47 8.46
N SER A 35 -3.30 -20.36 7.46
CA SER A 35 -3.33 -21.81 7.68
C SER A 35 -2.01 -22.33 8.28
N ASP A 36 -2.04 -23.51 8.93
CA ASP A 36 -0.85 -24.13 9.55
C ASP A 36 0.29 -24.40 8.57
N ALA A 37 -0.02 -24.55 7.27
CA ALA A 37 0.95 -24.78 6.20
C ALA A 37 0.69 -23.80 5.04
N PRO A 38 1.03 -22.52 5.20
CA PRO A 38 0.73 -21.51 4.20
C PRO A 38 1.57 -21.76 2.94
N PRO A 39 0.96 -21.81 1.75
CA PRO A 39 1.70 -22.00 0.53
C PRO A 39 2.48 -20.73 0.14
N THR A 40 3.60 -20.91 -0.56
CA THR A 40 4.28 -19.79 -1.21
C THR A 40 3.46 -19.32 -2.39
N LEU A 41 3.09 -18.04 -2.36
CA LEU A 41 2.36 -17.40 -3.44
C LEU A 41 3.30 -16.78 -4.47
N HIS A 42 2.95 -16.91 -5.75
CA HIS A 42 3.76 -16.40 -6.85
C HIS A 42 2.97 -15.40 -7.69
N LEU A 43 3.60 -14.26 -7.97
CA LEU A 43 3.10 -13.27 -8.92
C LEU A 43 3.79 -13.49 -10.28
N THR A 44 3.01 -13.73 -11.31
CA THR A 44 3.49 -13.89 -12.69
C THR A 44 2.97 -12.77 -13.58
N PRO A 45 3.76 -12.24 -14.53
CA PRO A 45 3.25 -11.31 -15.52
C PRO A 45 2.11 -11.94 -16.34
N GLY A 46 1.03 -11.19 -16.57
CA GLY A 46 -0.05 -11.62 -17.45
C GLY A 46 0.43 -11.71 -18.90
N THR A 47 0.01 -12.75 -19.62
CA THR A 47 0.34 -12.91 -21.04
C THR A 47 -0.49 -11.94 -21.87
N GLY A 48 0.13 -10.89 -22.42
CA GLY A 48 -0.53 -9.93 -23.32
C GLY A 48 -1.31 -8.81 -22.63
N THR A 49 -1.27 -8.71 -21.30
CA THR A 49 -1.84 -7.60 -20.52
C THR A 49 -0.76 -7.02 -19.59
N PRO A 50 -0.84 -5.72 -19.23
CA PRO A 50 0.16 -5.07 -18.37
C PRO A 50 -0.01 -5.43 -16.87
N HIS A 51 -0.84 -6.42 -16.55
CA HIS A 51 -1.22 -6.74 -15.17
C HIS A 51 -0.46 -7.97 -14.66
N ALA A 52 -0.13 -7.97 -13.37
CA ALA A 52 0.38 -9.18 -12.70
C ALA A 52 -0.79 -10.10 -12.32
N ILE A 53 -0.53 -11.40 -12.31
CA ILE A 53 -1.48 -12.45 -11.98
C ILE A 53 -0.95 -13.20 -10.74
N LEU A 54 -1.84 -13.41 -9.78
CA LEU A 54 -1.64 -14.22 -8.59
C LEU A 54 -2.40 -15.53 -8.74
N THR A 55 -1.70 -16.64 -8.81
CA THR A 55 -2.31 -17.97 -8.89
C THR A 55 -2.26 -18.64 -7.53
N THR A 56 -3.41 -19.08 -7.03
CA THR A 56 -3.56 -19.79 -5.76
C THR A 56 -4.31 -21.10 -5.97
N PRO A 57 -4.27 -22.06 -5.03
CA PRO A 57 -5.10 -23.26 -5.10
C PRO A 57 -6.61 -22.95 -5.14
N ALA A 58 -7.04 -21.81 -4.60
CA ALA A 58 -8.44 -21.38 -4.57
C ALA A 58 -8.90 -20.72 -5.86
N GLY A 59 -7.97 -20.16 -6.65
CA GLY A 59 -8.29 -19.46 -7.88
C GLY A 59 -7.18 -18.54 -8.38
N THR A 60 -7.45 -17.90 -9.51
CA THR A 60 -6.54 -16.97 -10.18
C THR A 60 -7.06 -15.56 -10.04
N TYR A 61 -6.20 -14.63 -9.62
CA TYR A 61 -6.54 -13.23 -9.41
C TYR A 61 -5.64 -12.34 -10.26
N ARG A 62 -6.18 -11.28 -10.86
CA ARG A 62 -5.41 -10.21 -11.48
C ARG A 62 -5.20 -9.07 -10.50
N LEU A 63 -4.01 -8.48 -10.50
CA LEU A 63 -3.68 -7.30 -9.71
C LEU A 63 -4.20 -6.03 -10.40
N GLN A 64 -4.93 -5.21 -9.66
CA GLN A 64 -5.34 -3.89 -10.09
C GLN A 64 -4.81 -2.83 -9.11
N GLN A 65 -4.15 -1.81 -9.62
CA GLN A 65 -3.76 -0.65 -8.82
C GLN A 65 -4.94 0.32 -8.72
N LYS A 66 -5.22 0.79 -7.51
CA LYS A 66 -6.26 1.77 -7.22
C LYS A 66 -5.66 2.92 -6.42
N ASN A 67 -5.75 4.12 -6.98
CA ASN A 67 -5.26 5.31 -6.30
C ASN A 67 -6.20 5.69 -5.15
N THR A 68 -5.63 6.22 -4.07
CA THR A 68 -6.38 6.78 -2.94
C THR A 68 -6.17 8.29 -2.87
N SER A 69 -7.23 9.05 -2.62
CA SER A 69 -7.15 10.48 -2.33
C SER A 69 -6.77 10.76 -0.87
N ASN A 70 -6.81 9.75 -0.01
CA ASN A 70 -6.51 9.87 1.41
C ASN A 70 -5.03 9.55 1.65
N PRO A 71 -4.34 10.36 2.47
CA PRO A 71 -2.95 10.10 2.82
C PRO A 71 -2.87 8.88 3.76
N LEU A 72 -2.29 7.79 3.28
CA LEU A 72 -2.02 6.60 4.08
C LEU A 72 -0.56 6.59 4.52
N MET A 73 -0.33 6.42 5.82
CA MET A 73 1.02 6.32 6.39
C MET A 73 1.18 4.98 7.09
N LEU A 74 2.22 4.23 6.73
CA LEU A 74 2.62 3.03 7.46
C LEU A 74 3.50 3.46 8.62
N LEU A 75 3.08 3.11 9.83
CA LEU A 75 3.78 3.39 11.07
C LEU A 75 4.44 2.12 11.57
N ARG A 76 5.70 2.23 11.98
CA ARG A 76 6.41 1.19 12.71
C ARG A 76 6.58 1.64 14.16
N PRO A 77 6.26 0.79 15.15
CA PRO A 77 6.60 1.07 16.54
C PRO A 77 8.10 1.33 16.71
N SER A 78 8.44 2.31 17.53
CA SER A 78 9.83 2.66 17.86
C SER A 78 9.96 3.06 19.33
N ILE A 79 11.19 3.21 19.79
CA ILE A 79 11.50 3.68 21.14
C ILE A 79 12.35 4.94 21.00
N SER A 80 11.92 6.04 21.61
CA SER A 80 12.67 7.29 21.64
C SER A 80 13.32 7.45 23.01
N SER A 81 14.62 7.73 23.02
CA SER A 81 15.31 8.20 24.23
C SER A 81 15.30 9.72 24.17
N GLU A 82 14.44 10.35 24.97
CA GLU A 82 14.50 11.80 25.19
C GLU A 82 15.67 12.09 26.13
N ILE A 83 16.80 12.54 25.57
CA ILE A 83 17.89 13.11 26.36
C ILE A 83 17.40 14.49 26.78
N GLY A 84 17.07 14.68 28.06
CA GLY A 84 16.67 15.98 28.61
C GLY A 84 17.71 17.03 28.24
N GLY A 85 17.28 18.04 27.49
CA GLY A 85 18.12 19.18 27.11
C GLY A 85 18.36 20.13 28.28
N ASP A 86 19.63 20.49 28.43
CA ASP A 86 20.23 21.54 29.26
C ASP A 86 20.13 21.46 30.80
N GLY A 87 21.24 20.98 31.38
CA GLY A 87 21.85 21.63 32.54
C GLY A 87 21.25 21.30 33.90
N SER A 88 21.44 20.08 34.40
CA SER A 88 21.50 19.86 35.85
C SER A 88 22.27 18.58 36.17
N ASP A 89 23.30 18.73 37.00
CA ASP A 89 23.97 17.61 37.69
C ASP A 89 22.93 16.83 38.49
N GLY A 90 22.49 15.69 37.97
CA GLY A 90 21.57 14.80 38.66
C GLY A 90 21.20 13.64 37.76
N ALA A 91 21.63 12.43 38.15
CA ALA A 91 21.44 11.20 37.40
C ALA A 91 19.95 10.86 37.21
N ASP A 92 19.32 11.42 36.17
CA ASP A 92 18.02 10.96 35.70
C ASP A 92 18.25 10.09 34.46
N THR A 93 18.18 8.77 34.69
CA THR A 93 18.23 7.75 33.64
C THR A 93 17.12 8.00 32.64
N GLY A 94 17.48 8.51 31.45
CA GLY A 94 16.53 8.82 30.38
C GLY A 94 15.54 7.67 30.16
N MET A 95 14.27 7.92 30.45
CA MET A 95 13.23 6.92 30.29
C MET A 95 12.95 6.68 28.81
N ALA A 96 13.12 5.44 28.37
CA ALA A 96 12.74 5.00 27.04
C ALA A 96 11.22 5.15 26.86
N ARG A 97 10.80 6.02 25.94
CA ARG A 97 9.38 6.26 25.65
C ARG A 97 8.95 5.55 24.38
N ALA A 98 7.75 4.97 24.41
CA ALA A 98 7.11 4.43 23.21
C ALA A 98 6.89 5.56 22.19
N SER A 99 7.32 5.33 20.95
CA SER A 99 7.20 6.27 19.85
C SER A 99 6.77 5.53 18.58
N VAL A 100 6.46 6.28 17.53
CA VAL A 100 6.14 5.73 16.22
C VAL A 100 6.96 6.40 15.13
N CYS A 101 7.30 5.62 14.09
CA CYS A 101 8.08 6.06 12.96
C CYS A 101 7.30 5.82 11.65
N VAL A 102 7.12 6.87 10.84
CA VAL A 102 6.56 6.75 9.50
C VAL A 102 7.57 6.06 8.60
N VAL A 103 7.26 4.84 8.15
CA VAL A 103 8.14 4.03 7.29
C VAL A 103 7.80 4.15 5.81
N ALA A 104 6.53 4.41 5.47
CA ALA A 104 6.12 4.65 4.09
C ALA A 104 4.87 5.52 4.03
N ARG A 105 4.73 6.24 2.92
CA ARG A 105 3.50 6.92 2.52
C ARG A 105 2.95 6.18 1.30
N ILE A 106 1.68 5.86 1.33
CA ILE A 106 1.02 5.02 0.34
C ILE A 106 -0.02 5.87 -0.39
N GLU A 107 0.12 5.96 -1.70
CA GLU A 107 -0.76 6.75 -2.59
C GLU A 107 -1.70 5.85 -3.42
N ASP A 108 -1.42 4.55 -3.42
CA ASP A 108 -2.20 3.54 -4.11
C ASP A 108 -2.29 2.24 -3.30
N THR A 109 -3.37 1.50 -3.49
CA THR A 109 -3.52 0.12 -3.01
C THR A 109 -3.60 -0.83 -4.19
N LEU A 110 -3.32 -2.10 -3.93
CA LEU A 110 -3.43 -3.19 -4.90
C LEU A 110 -4.65 -4.03 -4.52
N GLU A 111 -5.57 -4.17 -5.46
CA GLU A 111 -6.76 -5.01 -5.34
C GLU A 111 -6.57 -6.32 -6.12
N LEU A 112 -7.12 -7.41 -5.59
CA LEU A 112 -7.16 -8.72 -6.24
C LEU A 112 -8.54 -8.97 -6.84
N LEU A 113 -8.62 -9.03 -8.16
CA LEU A 113 -9.86 -9.35 -8.87
C LEU A 113 -9.82 -10.79 -9.39
N PRO A 114 -10.84 -11.62 -9.14
CA PRO A 114 -10.94 -12.95 -9.75
C PRO A 114 -10.84 -12.87 -11.27
N CYS A 115 -10.06 -13.77 -11.86
CA CYS A 115 -9.82 -13.84 -13.29
C CYS A 115 -10.10 -15.25 -13.80
N ASP A 116 -11.05 -15.37 -14.72
CA ASP A 116 -11.28 -16.61 -15.45
C ASP A 116 -10.27 -16.72 -16.60
N PRO A 117 -9.42 -17.76 -16.63
CA PRO A 117 -8.38 -17.90 -17.65
C PRO A 117 -8.94 -18.04 -19.07
N ALA A 118 -10.22 -18.39 -19.22
CA ALA A 118 -10.89 -18.51 -20.51
C ALA A 118 -11.42 -17.17 -21.07
N THR A 119 -11.65 -16.17 -20.22
CA THR A 119 -12.32 -14.91 -20.62
C THR A 119 -11.34 -13.75 -20.77
N ASP A 120 -10.29 -13.69 -19.95
CA ASP A 120 -9.34 -12.55 -19.95
C ASP A 120 -8.11 -12.77 -20.86
N ALA A 121 -8.02 -13.93 -21.54
CA ALA A 121 -7.01 -14.22 -22.57
C ALA A 121 -7.31 -13.56 -23.93
N ALA A 122 -8.48 -12.92 -24.08
CA ALA A 122 -8.77 -12.15 -25.27
C ALA A 122 -8.01 -10.81 -25.19
N PRO A 123 -7.06 -10.51 -26.10
CA PRO A 123 -6.54 -9.16 -26.19
C PRO A 123 -7.72 -8.24 -26.46
N MET A 124 -8.10 -7.42 -25.48
CA MET A 124 -8.95 -6.27 -25.72
C MET A 124 -8.23 -5.44 -26.77
N LYS A 125 -8.62 -5.60 -28.04
CA LYS A 125 -8.23 -4.69 -29.12
C LYS A 125 -8.67 -3.32 -28.65
N ALA A 126 -7.73 -2.55 -28.10
CA ALA A 126 -7.95 -1.18 -27.74
C ALA A 126 -8.55 -0.52 -28.98
N LYS A 127 -9.79 -0.04 -28.88
CA LYS A 127 -10.39 0.83 -29.89
C LYS A 127 -9.71 2.20 -29.78
N ALA A 128 -8.40 2.22 -30.05
CA ALA A 128 -7.54 3.39 -30.14
C ALA A 128 -7.88 4.17 -31.42
N GLY A 129 -9.10 4.71 -31.47
CA GLY A 129 -9.58 5.47 -32.61
C GLY A 129 -10.66 6.49 -32.25
N LYS A 130 -11.46 6.25 -31.21
CA LYS A 130 -12.63 7.10 -30.94
C LYS A 130 -12.31 8.45 -30.26
N TRP A 131 -11.13 8.62 -29.65
CA TRP A 131 -10.79 9.90 -29.03
C TRP A 131 -10.30 10.91 -30.08
N HIS A 132 -9.29 10.55 -30.87
CA HIS A 132 -8.68 11.45 -31.85
C HIS A 132 -9.68 11.91 -32.93
N GLU A 133 -10.66 11.08 -33.27
CA GLU A 133 -11.69 11.37 -34.26
C GLU A 133 -12.73 12.39 -33.76
N LYS A 134 -13.08 12.36 -32.46
CA LYS A 134 -14.10 13.26 -31.87
C LYS A 134 -13.61 14.69 -31.64
N PHE A 135 -12.30 14.92 -31.48
CA PHE A 135 -11.73 16.26 -31.31
C PHE A 135 -11.28 16.91 -32.63
N ALA A 136 -10.98 16.13 -33.66
CA ALA A 136 -10.69 16.68 -34.98
C ALA A 136 -11.95 17.22 -35.67
N ALA A 137 -13.11 16.58 -35.46
CA ALA A 137 -14.37 16.97 -36.07
C ALA A 137 -14.93 18.34 -35.61
N SER A 138 -14.54 18.83 -34.43
CA SER A 138 -15.01 20.13 -33.91
C SER A 138 -14.26 21.34 -34.48
N ARG A 139 -13.18 21.14 -35.25
CA ARG A 139 -12.33 22.23 -35.75
C ARG A 139 -12.68 22.69 -37.19
N ASN A 140 -13.51 21.94 -37.91
CA ASN A 140 -13.86 22.21 -39.31
C ASN A 140 -15.24 22.86 -39.53
N LYS A 141 -15.84 23.47 -38.52
CA LYS A 141 -17.08 24.24 -38.69
C LYS A 141 -16.83 25.73 -38.46
N LYS A 142 -16.34 26.39 -39.51
CA LYS A 142 -16.46 27.83 -39.74
C LYS A 142 -16.86 28.05 -41.19
#